data_AF-A0A7Y5QPH9-F1
#
_entry.id   AF-A0A7Y5QPH9-F1
#
_cell.length_a   1.000
_cell.length_b   1.000
_cell.length_c   1.000
_cell.angle_alpha   90.00
_cell.angle_beta   90.00
_cell.angle_gamma   90.00
#
_symmetry.space_group_name_H-M   'P 1'
#
loop_
_entity.id
_entity.type
_entity.pdbx_description
1 polymer ?
#
loop_
_entity_poly.entity_id
_entity_poly.type
_entity_poly.pdbx_seq_one_letter_code
_entity_poly.pdbx_strand_id
1 'polypeptide(L)'
;ALVMVSAAATGAILTARQERLVRIGAPSAVAVSWQSTEREFVASVLELREQLAAVHSRVSPETVAKVEHALSTIDLAIAEARDALVRDPANAALSEILASNYRQKIGLLRRATQLASST
;
A
#
# COMPACT_ATOMS: atom_id res chain seq x y z
N ALA A 1 -9.23 -53.61 -29.76
CA ALA A 1 -10.52 -52.97 -29.49
C ALA A 1 -10.31 -51.84 -28.48
N LEU A 2 -11.00 -50.72 -28.71
CA LEU A 2 -10.98 -49.48 -27.91
C LEU A 2 -12.11 -49.51 -26.85
N VAL A 3 -12.18 -48.45 -26.02
CA VAL A 3 -13.27 -48.01 -25.09
C VAL A 3 -13.03 -48.41 -23.61
N MET A 4 -12.52 -47.51 -22.74
CA MET A 4 -13.11 -46.32 -22.06
C MET A 4 -14.02 -46.70 -20.87
N VAL A 5 -13.61 -46.37 -19.63
CA VAL A 5 -14.53 -46.06 -18.51
C VAL A 5 -13.90 -44.99 -17.62
N SER A 6 -14.63 -43.88 -17.46
CA SER A 6 -14.36 -42.76 -16.57
C SER A 6 -14.95 -42.95 -15.17
N ALA A 7 -14.43 -42.13 -14.24
CA ALA A 7 -15.09 -41.54 -13.07
C ALA A 7 -15.23 -42.38 -11.78
N ALA A 8 -14.60 -41.93 -10.70
CA ALA A 8 -15.26 -41.13 -9.66
C ALA A 8 -14.25 -40.62 -8.60
N ALA A 9 -14.52 -39.43 -8.08
CA ALA A 9 -13.76 -38.69 -7.10
C ALA A 9 -13.78 -39.34 -5.69
N THR A 10 -12.77 -39.03 -4.85
CA THR A 10 -12.87 -38.64 -3.43
C THR A 10 -11.49 -38.71 -2.75
N GLY A 11 -11.10 -37.67 -2.01
CA GLY A 11 -10.11 -37.79 -0.95
C GLY A 11 -8.87 -36.90 -1.03
N ALA A 12 -9.05 -35.58 -1.03
CA ALA A 12 -8.04 -34.66 -0.52
C ALA A 12 -7.71 -35.00 0.95
N ILE A 13 -6.44 -34.94 1.33
CA ILE A 13 -5.90 -34.38 2.59
C ILE A 13 -4.46 -34.90 2.81
N LEU A 14 -3.56 -33.95 3.10
CA LEU A 14 -2.20 -34.11 3.65
C LEU A 14 -1.09 -34.61 2.70
N THR A 15 -0.50 -33.66 2.00
CA THR A 15 0.87 -33.21 2.34
C THR A 15 1.13 -31.91 1.61
N ALA A 16 0.71 -30.81 2.24
CA ALA A 16 1.21 -29.48 1.92
C ALA A 16 2.68 -29.36 2.37
N ARG A 17 3.55 -30.19 1.80
CA ARG A 17 4.96 -29.85 1.63
C ARG A 17 4.95 -29.03 0.36
N GLN A 18 4.61 -27.75 0.51
CA GLN A 18 4.75 -26.74 -0.52
C GLN A 18 6.22 -26.77 -0.94
N GLU A 19 6.50 -27.61 -1.94
CA GLU A 19 7.71 -27.53 -2.70
C GLU A 19 7.74 -26.10 -3.20
N ARG A 20 8.70 -25.39 -2.62
CA ARG A 20 9.18 -24.07 -2.93
C ARG A 20 9.57 -24.05 -4.40
N LEU A 21 8.59 -24.17 -5.28
CA LEU A 21 8.66 -23.72 -6.65
C LEU A 21 8.69 -22.22 -6.51
N VAL A 22 9.91 -21.73 -6.36
CA VAL A 22 10.30 -20.35 -6.67
C VAL A 22 9.74 -20.11 -8.07
N ARG A 23 8.48 -19.68 -8.16
CA ARG A 23 8.04 -18.90 -9.30
C ARG A 23 8.94 -17.69 -9.22
N ILE A 24 9.97 -17.67 -10.03
CA ILE A 24 10.64 -16.45 -10.45
C ILE A 24 9.56 -15.69 -11.23
N GLY A 25 8.61 -15.11 -10.50
CA GLY A 25 7.73 -14.08 -11.02
C GLY A 25 8.67 -12.97 -11.43
N ALA A 26 8.69 -12.68 -12.73
CA ALA A 26 9.63 -11.74 -13.32
C ALA A 26 9.71 -10.46 -12.47
N PRO A 27 10.92 -9.92 -12.21
CA PRO A 27 11.09 -8.68 -11.43
C PRO A 27 10.20 -7.55 -11.95
N SER A 28 9.84 -7.55 -13.23
CA SER A 28 8.90 -6.62 -13.84
C SER A 28 7.46 -6.72 -13.31
N ALA A 29 6.94 -7.90 -12.97
CA ALA A 29 5.56 -8.03 -12.50
C ALA A 29 5.36 -7.43 -11.09
N VAL A 30 6.33 -7.66 -10.19
CA VAL A 30 6.34 -7.07 -8.83
C VAL A 30 6.67 -5.58 -8.89
N ALA A 31 7.61 -5.18 -9.75
CA ALA A 31 7.92 -3.76 -9.96
C ALA A 31 6.71 -2.98 -10.48
N VAL A 32 5.97 -3.53 -11.43
CA VAL A 32 4.75 -2.93 -11.98
C VAL A 32 3.64 -2.88 -10.92
N SER A 33 3.54 -3.88 -10.02
CA SER A 33 2.50 -3.88 -9.00
C SER A 33 2.68 -2.76 -7.97
N TRP A 34 3.88 -2.55 -7.42
CA TRP A 34 4.06 -1.50 -6.42
C TRP A 34 3.94 -0.10 -7.03
N GLN A 35 4.40 0.10 -8.26
CA GLN A 35 4.27 1.38 -8.97
C GLN A 35 2.81 1.72 -9.30
N SER A 36 1.99 0.72 -9.65
CA SER A 36 0.56 0.94 -9.87
C SER A 36 -0.16 1.34 -8.59
N THR A 37 0.12 0.62 -7.51
CA THR A 37 -0.41 0.93 -6.17
C THR A 37 0.04 2.30 -5.69
N GLU A 38 1.29 2.70 -5.95
CA GLU A 38 1.78 4.04 -5.63
C GLU A 38 0.98 5.13 -6.36
N ARG A 39 0.68 4.98 -7.65
CA ARG A 39 -0.09 5.98 -8.40
C ARG A 39 -1.46 6.24 -7.80
N GLU A 40 -2.16 5.18 -7.38
CA GLU A 40 -3.46 5.28 -6.71
C GLU A 40 -3.34 6.00 -5.36
N PHE A 41 -2.29 5.70 -4.59
CA PHE A 41 -2.02 6.36 -3.32
C PHE A 41 -1.70 7.84 -3.48
N VAL A 42 -0.89 8.21 -4.48
CA VAL A 42 -0.53 9.61 -4.76
C VAL A 42 -1.79 10.42 -5.10
N ALA A 43 -2.67 9.89 -5.93
CA ALA A 43 -3.93 10.55 -6.27
C ALA A 43 -4.80 10.79 -5.02
N SER A 44 -4.98 9.76 -4.18
CA SER A 44 -5.74 9.86 -2.93
C SER A 44 -5.14 10.88 -1.96
N VAL A 45 -3.81 10.95 -1.87
CA VAL A 45 -3.10 11.91 -1.03
C VAL A 45 -3.31 13.34 -1.53
N LEU A 46 -3.22 13.58 -2.84
CA LEU A 46 -3.42 14.91 -3.41
C LEU A 46 -4.83 15.43 -3.12
N GLU A 47 -5.86 14.61 -3.39
CA GLU A 47 -7.26 14.96 -3.12
C GLU A 47 -7.47 15.32 -1.65
N LEU A 48 -6.96 14.50 -0.72
CA LEU A 48 -7.12 14.75 0.71
C LEU A 48 -6.35 15.99 1.19
N ARG A 49 -5.20 16.33 0.57
CA ARG A 49 -4.47 17.57 0.88
C ARG A 49 -5.23 18.80 0.42
N GLU A 50 -5.85 18.77 -0.76
CA GLU A 50 -6.69 19.86 -1.25
C GLU A 50 -7.91 20.08 -0.34
N GLN A 51 -8.57 18.99 0.08
CA GLN A 51 -9.67 19.06 1.03
C GLN A 51 -9.23 19.68 2.36
N LEU A 52 -8.10 19.25 2.91
CA LEU A 52 -7.56 19.80 4.16
C LEU A 52 -7.23 21.29 4.03
N ALA A 53 -6.64 21.70 2.90
CA ALA A 53 -6.33 23.10 2.63
C ALA A 53 -7.59 23.99 2.60
N ALA A 54 -8.70 23.48 2.03
CA ALA A 54 -9.97 24.21 1.96
C ALA A 54 -10.60 24.48 3.33
N VAL A 55 -10.36 23.62 4.33
CA VAL A 55 -10.92 23.73 5.69
C VAL A 55 -9.90 24.21 6.73
N HIS A 56 -8.66 24.47 6.30
CA HIS A 56 -7.52 24.77 7.16
C HIS A 56 -7.73 25.98 8.08
N SER A 57 -8.46 27.01 7.62
CA SER A 57 -8.78 28.22 8.39
C SER A 57 -9.68 27.98 9.61
N ARG A 58 -10.26 26.77 9.74
CA ARG A 58 -11.13 26.37 10.85
C ARG A 58 -10.40 25.58 11.94
N VAL A 59 -9.12 25.26 11.73
CA VAL A 59 -8.29 24.48 12.65
C VAL A 59 -7.33 25.39 13.41
N SER A 60 -7.05 25.10 14.68
CA SER A 60 -6.06 25.87 15.43
C SER A 60 -4.65 25.73 14.83
N PRO A 61 -3.83 26.79 14.81
CA PRO A 61 -2.48 26.75 14.24
C PRO A 61 -1.58 25.68 14.89
N GLU A 62 -1.76 25.42 16.18
CA GLU A 62 -1.01 24.37 16.89
C GLU A 62 -1.35 22.96 16.36
N THR A 63 -2.61 22.70 16.07
CA THR A 63 -3.05 21.39 15.53
C THR A 63 -2.55 21.21 14.10
N VAL A 64 -2.61 22.26 13.29
CA VAL A 64 -2.02 22.29 11.95
C VAL A 64 -0.55 21.87 12.00
N ALA A 65 0.25 22.55 12.85
CA ALA A 65 1.68 22.28 12.94
C ALA A 65 1.99 20.82 13.33
N LYS A 66 1.19 20.22 14.22
CA LYS A 66 1.31 18.81 14.60
C LYS A 66 1.00 17.86 13.43
N VAL A 67 -0.04 18.16 12.66
CA VAL A 67 -0.41 17.37 11.48
C VAL A 67 0.67 17.47 10.40
N GLU A 68 1.14 18.68 10.10
CA GLU A 68 2.21 18.91 9.13
C GLU A 68 3.51 18.20 9.50
N HIS A 69 3.92 18.28 10.78
CA HIS A 69 5.08 17.56 11.27
C HIS A 69 4.93 16.04 11.10
N ALA A 70 3.79 15.47 11.49
CA ALA A 70 3.54 14.04 11.33
C ALA A 70 3.50 13.61 9.85
N LEU A 71 2.94 14.44 8.95
CA LEU A 71 2.96 14.20 7.51
C LEU A 71 4.38 14.23 6.95
N SER A 72 5.21 15.19 7.38
CA SER A 72 6.61 15.30 6.95
C SER A 72 7.41 14.04 7.32
N THR A 73 7.19 13.49 8.51
CA THR A 73 7.85 12.24 8.93
C THR A 73 7.43 11.05 8.06
N ILE A 74 6.14 10.94 7.75
CA ILE A 74 5.65 9.86 6.87
C ILE A 74 6.19 10.03 5.44
N ASP A 75 6.30 11.27 4.96
CA ASP A 75 6.81 11.58 3.62
C ASP A 75 8.28 11.20 3.46
N LEU A 76 9.08 11.43 4.50
CA LEU A 76 10.47 10.95 4.54
C LEU A 76 10.53 9.43 4.48
N ALA A 77 9.73 8.72 5.29
CA ALA A 77 9.70 7.26 5.30
C ALA A 77 9.27 6.66 3.95
N ILE A 78 8.32 7.30 3.25
CA ILE A 78 7.91 6.92 1.89
C ILE A 78 9.08 7.08 0.90
N ALA A 79 9.79 8.21 0.96
CA ALA A 79 10.94 8.46 0.09
C ALA A 79 12.05 7.41 0.31
N GLU A 80 12.39 7.12 1.56
CA GLU A 80 13.38 6.09 1.91
C GLU A 80 12.98 4.70 1.41
N ALA A 81 11.71 4.31 1.59
CA ALA A 81 11.19 3.02 1.14
C ALA A 81 11.20 2.91 -0.40
N ARG A 82 10.86 4.00 -1.11
CA ARG A 82 10.96 4.06 -2.58
C ARG A 82 12.38 3.90 -3.06
N ASP A 83 13.32 4.64 -2.48
CA ASP A 83 14.74 4.54 -2.84
C ASP A 83 15.29 3.14 -2.61
N ALA A 84 14.86 2.48 -1.53
CA ALA A 84 15.20 1.09 -1.26
C ALA A 84 14.59 0.12 -2.30
N LEU A 85 13.34 0.31 -2.71
CA LEU A 85 12.67 -0.50 -3.74
C LEU A 85 13.24 -0.28 -5.14
N VAL A 86 13.75 0.90 -5.46
CA VAL A 86 14.47 1.12 -6.72
C VAL A 86 15.72 0.25 -6.79
N ARG A 87 16.41 0.06 -5.65
CA ARG A 87 17.59 -0.81 -5.54
C ARG A 87 17.24 -2.30 -5.50
N ASP A 88 16.12 -2.65 -4.86
CA ASP A 88 15.64 -4.03 -4.75
C ASP A 88 14.12 -4.14 -5.03
N PRO A 89 13.71 -4.15 -6.33
CA PRO A 89 12.30 -4.10 -6.70
C PRO A 89 11.49 -5.36 -6.37
N ALA A 90 12.17 -6.48 -6.11
CA ALA A 90 11.55 -7.75 -5.78
C ALA A 90 11.33 -7.93 -4.27
N ASN A 91 11.73 -6.95 -3.46
CA ASN A 91 11.62 -7.02 -2.01
C ASN A 91 10.17 -6.79 -1.54
N ALA A 92 9.49 -7.90 -1.24
CA ALA A 92 8.10 -7.86 -0.76
C ALA A 92 7.96 -7.10 0.57
N ALA A 93 8.95 -7.20 1.47
CA ALA A 93 8.91 -6.51 2.76
C ALA A 93 9.00 -4.98 2.60
N LEU A 94 9.87 -4.49 1.72
CA LEU A 94 9.94 -3.05 1.41
C LEU A 94 8.65 -2.56 0.74
N SER A 95 8.04 -3.38 -0.12
CA SER A 95 6.75 -3.06 -0.75
C SER A 95 5.62 -2.93 0.30
N GLU A 96 5.61 -3.81 1.31
CA GLU A 96 4.66 -3.77 2.41
C GLU A 96 4.88 -2.55 3.32
N ILE A 97 6.13 -2.22 3.65
CA ILE A 97 6.48 -1.01 4.41
C ILE A 97 6.01 0.24 3.67
N LEU A 98 6.26 0.33 2.37
CA LEU A 98 5.80 1.46 1.55
C LEU A 98 4.26 1.59 1.59
N ALA A 99 3.54 0.48 1.38
CA ALA A 99 2.08 0.47 1.42
C ALA A 99 1.54 0.85 2.81
N SER A 100 2.21 0.44 3.89
CA SER A 100 1.84 0.80 5.26
C SER A 100 1.96 2.31 5.51
N ASN A 101 3.07 2.91 5.08
CA ASN A 101 3.28 4.36 5.19
C ASN A 101 2.20 5.16 4.42
N TYR A 102 1.82 4.73 3.22
CA TYR A 102 0.73 5.38 2.48
C TYR A 102 -0.61 5.30 3.21
N ARG A 103 -0.97 4.14 3.76
CA ARG A 103 -2.20 4.00 4.57
C ARG A 103 -2.18 4.92 5.79
N GLN A 104 -1.03 5.04 6.45
CA GLN A 104 -0.86 5.95 7.58
C GLN A 104 -1.04 7.41 7.16
N LYS A 105 -0.46 7.82 6.02
CA LYS A 105 -0.61 9.17 5.46
C LYS A 105 -2.07 9.50 5.17
N ILE A 106 -2.77 8.63 4.45
CA ILE A 106 -4.19 8.79 4.13
C ILE A 106 -5.04 8.85 5.39
N GLY A 107 -4.79 7.95 6.35
CA GLY A 107 -5.51 7.92 7.62
C GLY A 107 -5.32 9.20 8.42
N LEU A 108 -4.11 9.79 8.41
CA LEU A 108 -3.85 11.08 9.05
C LEU A 108 -4.57 12.24 8.36
N LEU A 109 -4.47 12.33 7.03
CA LEU A 109 -5.16 13.38 6.26
C LEU A 109 -6.68 13.32 6.47
N ARG A 110 -7.28 12.13 6.41
CA ARG A 110 -8.73 11.96 6.63
C ARG A 110 -9.15 12.44 8.01
N ARG A 111 -8.40 12.10 9.07
CA ARG A 111 -8.68 12.55 10.44
C ARG A 111 -8.53 14.07 10.57
N ALA A 112 -7.49 14.65 9.97
CA ALA A 112 -7.30 16.09 9.98
C ALA A 112 -8.48 16.83 9.30
N THR A 113 -8.92 16.34 8.14
CA THR A 113 -10.08 16.89 7.43
C THR A 113 -11.38 16.74 8.24
N GLN A 114 -11.58 15.61 8.91
CA GLN A 114 -12.74 15.40 9.79
C GLN A 114 -12.78 16.38 10.97
N LEU A 115 -11.66 16.55 11.67
CA LEU A 115 -11.55 17.51 12.79
C LEU A 115 -11.84 18.96 12.34
N ALA A 116 -11.35 19.32 11.16
CA ALA A 116 -11.58 20.63 10.57
C ALA A 116 -13.03 20.87 10.12
N SER A 117 -13.76 19.80 9.78
CA SER A 117 -15.15 19.87 9.33
C SER A 117 -16.17 19.82 10.47
N SER A 118 -15.77 19.33 11.65
CA SER A 118 -16.62 19.22 12.84
C SER A 118 -16.64 20.48 13.73
N THR A 119 -15.89 21.52 13.34
CA THR A 119 -15.78 22.81 14.05
C THR A 119 -16.48 23.90 13.26
#